data_AF-A0A1V4HE47-F1
#
_entry.id   AF-A0A1V4HE47-F1
#
_cell.length_a   1.000
_cell.length_b   1.000
_cell.length_c   1.000
_cell.angle_alpha   90.00
_cell.angle_beta   90.00
_cell.angle_gamma   90.00
#
_symmetry.space_group_name_H-M   'P 1'
#
loop_
_entity.id
_entity.type
_entity.pdbx_description
1 polymer ?
#
loop_
_entity_poly.entity_id
_entity_poly.type
_entity_poly.pdbx_seq_one_letter_code
_entity_poly.pdbx_strand_id
1 'polypeptide(L)'
;MTHPDIVAAIKDAKKRGVQVRVITDKIQSEGKAQVEALKLLGSTGIPMKVNKHSGLMHLKVTIADKKVVTTGSYNYSKAASTTNDEVLMVIHNEDAAKSFSEQFDRMWNDTKGFESIDKKIAQ
;
A
#
# COMPACT_ATOMS: atom_id res chain seq x y z
N MET A 1 -1.43 0.59 6.84
CA MET A 1 -2.82 0.60 6.36
C MET A 1 -3.69 -0.31 7.22
N THR A 2 -4.46 0.30 8.11
CA THR A 2 -5.35 -0.36 9.07
C THR A 2 -6.80 0.13 9.00
N HIS A 3 -7.11 1.16 8.18
CA HIS A 3 -8.48 1.65 8.03
C HIS A 3 -9.37 0.64 7.28
N PRO A 4 -10.47 0.14 7.87
CA PRO A 4 -11.30 -0.91 7.28
C PRO A 4 -11.82 -0.58 5.88
N ASP A 5 -12.35 0.63 5.69
CA ASP A 5 -12.94 1.02 4.40
C ASP A 5 -11.90 1.08 3.27
N ILE A 6 -10.66 1.46 3.58
CA ILE A 6 -9.57 1.48 2.59
C ILE A 6 -9.17 0.04 2.23
N VAL A 7 -9.08 -0.85 3.22
CA VAL A 7 -8.83 -2.28 2.98
C VAL A 7 -9.95 -2.89 2.12
N ALA A 8 -11.22 -2.57 2.41
CA ALA A 8 -12.36 -3.01 1.61
C ALA A 8 -12.29 -2.49 0.17
N ALA A 9 -12.02 -1.20 -0.03
CA ALA A 9 -11.91 -0.60 -1.35
C ALA A 9 -10.82 -1.27 -2.23
N ILE A 10 -9.68 -1.63 -1.64
CA ILE A 10 -8.60 -2.34 -2.34
C ILE A 10 -9.03 -3.76 -2.72
N LYS A 11 -9.70 -4.49 -1.81
CA LYS A 11 -10.26 -5.81 -2.12
C LYS A 11 -11.29 -5.73 -3.25
N ASP A 12 -12.16 -4.74 -3.22
CA ASP A 12 -13.19 -4.57 -4.23
C ASP A 12 -12.58 -4.17 -5.58
N ALA A 13 -11.49 -3.41 -5.61
CA ALA A 13 -10.73 -3.18 -6.84
C ALA A 13 -10.22 -4.50 -7.45
N LYS A 14 -9.63 -5.38 -6.64
CA LYS A 14 -9.20 -6.70 -7.09
C LYS A 14 -10.38 -7.54 -7.61
N LYS A 15 -11.54 -7.53 -6.93
CA LYS A 15 -12.75 -8.23 -7.39
C LYS A 15 -13.27 -7.72 -8.73
N ARG A 16 -13.13 -6.41 -9.01
CA ARG A 16 -13.44 -5.81 -10.31
C ARG A 16 -12.44 -6.16 -11.42
N GLY A 17 -11.43 -6.98 -11.13
CA GLY A 17 -10.40 -7.37 -12.10
C GLY A 17 -9.23 -6.39 -12.21
N VAL A 18 -9.18 -5.37 -11.36
CA VAL A 18 -8.05 -4.42 -11.34
C VAL A 18 -6.78 -5.13 -10.87
N GLN A 19 -5.67 -4.86 -11.53
CA GLN A 19 -4.35 -5.33 -11.10
C GLN A 19 -3.88 -4.50 -9.90
N VAL A 20 -3.75 -5.14 -8.74
CA VAL A 20 -3.35 -4.48 -7.50
C VAL A 20 -2.04 -5.08 -7.00
N ARG A 21 -1.12 -4.22 -6.57
CA ARG A 21 0.17 -4.56 -5.93
C ARG A 21 0.36 -3.68 -4.70
N VAL A 22 0.91 -4.21 -3.62
CA VAL A 22 1.12 -3.45 -2.37
C VAL A 22 2.54 -3.63 -1.85
N ILE A 23 3.20 -2.53 -1.49
CA ILE A 23 4.42 -2.55 -0.69
C ILE A 23 4.09 -1.93 0.67
N THR A 24 4.55 -2.53 1.76
CA THR A 24 4.37 -2.03 3.13
C THR A 24 5.68 -2.11 3.91
N ASP A 25 5.79 -1.34 4.99
CA ASP A 25 6.96 -1.41 5.87
C ASP A 25 7.01 -2.70 6.69
N LYS A 26 8.18 -3.32 6.80
CA LYS A 26 8.42 -4.59 7.51
C LYS A 26 8.05 -4.48 8.99
N ILE A 27 8.60 -3.50 9.70
CA ILE A 27 8.40 -3.34 11.14
C ILE A 27 6.93 -3.02 11.42
N GLN A 28 6.35 -2.08 10.68
CA GLN A 28 4.94 -1.72 10.85
C GLN A 28 3.99 -2.87 10.47
N SER A 29 4.41 -3.77 9.56
CA SER A 29 3.60 -4.93 9.14
C SER A 29 3.38 -5.97 10.24
N GLU A 30 4.11 -5.89 11.35
CA GLU A 30 4.02 -6.82 12.48
C GLU A 30 2.98 -6.37 13.53
N GLY A 31 2.52 -5.12 13.47
CA GLY A 31 1.45 -4.64 14.35
C GLY A 31 0.13 -5.39 14.12
N LYS A 32 -0.58 -5.77 15.19
CA LYS A 32 -1.79 -6.61 15.15
C LYS A 32 -2.81 -6.17 14.08
N ALA A 33 -3.19 -4.90 14.08
CA ALA A 33 -4.16 -4.38 13.11
C ALA A 33 -3.64 -4.42 11.66
N GLN A 34 -2.34 -4.19 11.46
CA GLN A 34 -1.71 -4.26 10.15
C GLN A 34 -1.63 -5.70 9.65
N VAL A 35 -1.34 -6.66 10.54
CA VAL A 35 -1.35 -8.10 10.23
C VAL A 35 -2.72 -8.53 9.73
N GLU A 36 -3.80 -8.16 10.42
CA GLU A 36 -5.16 -8.53 10.02
C GLU A 36 -5.57 -7.89 8.68
N ALA A 37 -5.22 -6.61 8.46
CA ALA A 37 -5.43 -5.97 7.17
C ALA A 37 -4.68 -6.67 6.02
N LEU A 38 -3.41 -7.06 6.24
CA LEU A 38 -2.61 -7.76 5.25
C LEU A 38 -3.13 -9.18 4.99
N LYS A 39 -3.62 -9.90 6.01
CA LYS A 39 -4.30 -11.20 5.82
C LYS A 39 -5.54 -11.07 4.94
N LEU A 40 -6.37 -10.06 5.20
CA LEU A 40 -7.57 -9.78 4.40
C LEU A 40 -7.23 -9.49 2.93
N LEU A 41 -6.15 -8.76 2.66
CA LEU A 41 -5.69 -8.52 1.29
C LEU A 41 -5.09 -9.78 0.67
N GLY A 42 -4.24 -10.50 1.40
CA GLY A 42 -3.61 -11.74 0.93
C GLY A 42 -4.64 -12.83 0.57
N SER A 43 -5.77 -12.89 1.28
CA SER A 43 -6.88 -13.80 0.95
C SER A 43 -7.49 -13.60 -0.45
N THR A 44 -7.25 -12.43 -1.07
CA THR A 44 -7.73 -12.12 -2.43
C THR A 44 -6.67 -12.35 -3.53
N GLY A 45 -5.50 -12.90 -3.15
CA GLY A 45 -4.39 -13.12 -4.08
C GLY A 45 -3.72 -11.84 -4.57
N ILE A 46 -3.83 -10.74 -3.81
CA ILE A 46 -3.07 -9.52 -4.09
C ILE A 46 -1.60 -9.80 -3.73
N PRO A 47 -0.65 -9.68 -4.68
CA PRO A 47 0.76 -9.79 -4.38
C PRO A 47 1.20 -8.60 -3.52
N MET A 48 2.01 -8.88 -2.50
CA MET A 48 2.48 -7.88 -1.55
C MET A 48 3.98 -8.06 -1.25
N LYS A 49 4.67 -6.96 -0.96
CA LYS A 49 6.08 -6.96 -0.54
C LYS A 49 6.31 -6.13 0.72
N VAL A 50 7.38 -6.46 1.44
CA VAL A 50 7.97 -5.67 2.53
C VAL A 50 9.42 -5.30 2.22
N ASN A 51 9.92 -4.22 2.81
CA ASN A 51 11.34 -3.89 2.76
C ASN A 51 12.20 -4.86 3.61
N LYS A 52 13.42 -5.09 3.16
CA LYS A 52 14.47 -5.87 3.84
C LYS A 52 15.57 -5.00 4.42
N HIS A 53 15.71 -3.76 3.94
CA HIS A 53 16.68 -2.81 4.45
C HIS A 53 16.29 -2.30 5.84
N SER A 54 17.26 -1.77 6.59
CA SER A 54 17.08 -1.27 7.97
C SER A 54 16.29 0.03 8.07
N GLY A 55 16.21 0.81 6.98
CA GLY A 55 15.36 2.00 6.91
C GLY A 55 13.88 1.68 6.81
N LEU A 56 13.02 2.70 6.96
CA LEU A 56 11.57 2.55 6.86
C LEU A 56 11.08 2.68 5.41
N MET A 57 10.11 1.86 5.02
CA MET A 57 9.25 2.13 3.85
C MET A 57 8.18 3.15 4.22
N HIS A 58 8.58 4.42 4.29
CA HIS A 58 7.75 5.47 4.88
C HIS A 58 6.84 6.21 3.88
N LEU A 59 6.80 5.79 2.63
CA LEU A 59 5.93 6.38 1.62
C LEU A 59 4.45 6.07 1.92
N LYS A 60 3.59 7.09 1.81
CA LYS A 60 2.14 6.94 1.83
C LYS A 60 1.62 7.34 0.46
N VAL A 61 1.60 6.39 -0.47
CA VAL A 61 1.32 6.66 -1.88
C VAL A 61 0.29 5.66 -2.40
N THR A 62 -0.62 6.11 -3.26
CA THR A 62 -1.42 5.24 -4.12
C THR A 62 -1.40 5.78 -5.53
N ILE A 63 -1.30 4.87 -6.50
CA ILE A 63 -1.18 5.20 -7.92
C ILE A 63 -2.29 4.43 -8.63
N ALA A 64 -3.16 5.15 -9.33
CA ALA A 64 -4.24 4.58 -10.11
C ALA A 64 -4.00 4.84 -11.60
N ASP A 65 -3.99 3.76 -12.38
CA ASP A 65 -3.92 3.74 -13.85
C ASP A 65 -2.79 4.56 -14.48
N LYS A 66 -1.74 4.86 -13.71
CA LYS A 66 -0.66 5.80 -14.09
C LYS A 66 -1.17 7.20 -14.47
N LYS A 67 -2.32 7.61 -13.93
CA LYS A 67 -2.97 8.91 -14.19
C LYS A 67 -3.23 9.72 -12.94
N VAL A 68 -3.47 9.06 -11.81
CA VAL A 68 -3.76 9.71 -10.54
C VAL A 68 -2.81 9.19 -9.48
N VAL A 69 -2.28 10.10 -8.68
CA VAL A 69 -1.48 9.78 -7.49
C VAL A 69 -2.09 10.44 -6.28
N THR A 70 -2.14 9.68 -5.18
CA THR A 70 -2.28 10.27 -3.85
C THR A 70 -0.96 10.21 -3.10
N THR A 71 -0.65 11.27 -2.35
CA THR A 71 0.54 11.30 -1.47
C THR A 71 0.36 12.34 -0.36
N GLY A 72 1.25 12.32 0.63
CA GLY A 72 1.28 13.26 1.75
C GLY A 72 1.75 12.58 3.04
N SER A 73 1.34 13.12 4.18
CA SER A 73 1.63 12.50 5.50
C SER A 73 0.63 11.40 5.85
N TYR A 74 -0.54 11.42 5.21
CA TYR A 74 -1.71 10.61 5.55
C TYR A 74 -1.45 9.10 5.48
N ASN A 75 -1.29 8.47 6.65
CA ASN A 75 -1.31 7.02 6.76
C ASN A 75 -2.76 6.50 6.60
N TYR A 76 -2.95 5.34 5.98
CA TYR A 76 -4.28 4.73 5.87
C TYR A 76 -4.74 4.10 7.20
N SER A 77 -4.96 4.92 8.23
CA SER A 77 -5.36 4.53 9.58
C SER A 77 -6.56 5.38 10.05
N LYS A 78 -7.26 4.93 11.10
CA LYS A 78 -8.38 5.70 11.66
C LYS A 78 -7.94 7.06 12.23
N ALA A 79 -6.78 7.10 12.90
CA ALA A 79 -6.25 8.32 13.49
C ALA A 79 -5.97 9.39 12.43
N ALA A 80 -5.36 9.03 11.29
CA ALA A 80 -5.13 9.95 10.19
C ALA A 80 -6.43 10.55 9.61
N SER A 81 -7.53 9.79 9.65
CA SER A 81 -8.85 10.22 9.14
C SER A 81 -9.69 11.04 10.11
N THR A 82 -9.34 11.08 11.41
CA THR A 82 -10.25 11.62 12.45
C THR A 82 -9.60 12.46 13.53
N THR A 83 -8.33 12.23 13.86
CA THR A 83 -7.68 12.86 15.02
C THR A 83 -6.41 13.62 14.68
N ASN A 84 -5.64 13.15 13.69
CA ASN A 84 -4.37 13.77 13.33
C ASN A 84 -4.59 14.88 12.30
N ASP A 85 -3.81 15.95 12.40
CA ASP A 85 -3.61 16.87 11.30
C ASP A 85 -2.72 16.21 10.25
N GLU A 86 -3.25 15.99 9.06
CA GLU A 86 -2.59 15.25 7.98
C GLU A 86 -2.77 15.96 6.64
N VAL A 87 -1.81 15.76 5.73
CA VAL A 87 -1.91 16.19 4.34
C VAL A 87 -2.21 14.98 3.46
N LEU A 88 -3.26 15.09 2.64
CA LEU A 88 -3.54 14.20 1.52
C LEU A 88 -3.70 15.04 0.26
N MET A 89 -2.77 14.88 -0.67
CA MET A 89 -2.84 15.48 -2.00
C MET A 89 -3.36 14.44 -2.99
N VAL A 90 -4.29 14.86 -3.85
CA VAL A 90 -4.74 14.08 -5.01
C VAL A 90 -4.27 14.82 -6.26
N ILE A 91 -3.40 14.17 -7.03
CA ILE A 91 -2.71 14.77 -8.16
C ILE A 91 -3.22 14.09 -9.43
N HIS A 92 -3.94 14.86 -10.26
CA HIS A 92 -4.42 14.45 -11.58
C HIS A 92 -3.44 14.93 -12.66
N ASN A 93 -2.29 14.27 -12.74
CA ASN A 93 -1.25 14.62 -13.71
C ASN A 93 -0.51 13.34 -14.14
N GLU A 94 -0.52 13.05 -15.44
CA GLU A 94 0.03 11.80 -15.97
C GLU A 94 1.55 11.71 -15.83
N ASP A 95 2.28 12.82 -15.96
CA ASP A 95 3.75 12.84 -15.82
C ASP A 95 4.19 12.57 -14.38
N ALA A 96 3.50 13.18 -13.41
CA ALA A 96 3.69 12.89 -12.00
C ALA A 96 3.35 11.43 -11.71
N ALA A 97 2.20 10.94 -12.19
CA ALA A 97 1.77 9.57 -11.98
C ALA A 97 2.72 8.53 -12.60
N LYS A 98 3.28 8.83 -13.76
CA LYS A 98 4.34 8.04 -14.39
C LYS A 98 5.60 8.01 -13.53
N SER A 99 6.06 9.17 -13.05
CA SER A 99 7.24 9.26 -12.18
C SER A 99 7.09 8.44 -10.89
N PHE A 100 5.93 8.53 -10.22
CA PHE A 100 5.64 7.69 -9.05
C PHE A 100 5.55 6.20 -9.42
N SER A 101 4.97 5.88 -10.58
CA SER A 101 4.87 4.48 -11.06
C SER A 101 6.24 3.87 -11.28
N GLU A 102 7.16 4.62 -11.89
CA GLU A 102 8.53 4.18 -12.11
C GLU A 102 9.27 3.92 -10.79
N GLN A 103 9.10 4.78 -9.79
CA GLN A 103 9.68 4.54 -8.46
C GLN A 103 9.06 3.31 -7.79
N PHE A 104 7.74 3.15 -7.87
CA PHE A 104 7.07 1.95 -7.38
C PHE A 104 7.60 0.69 -8.07
N ASP A 105 7.74 0.70 -9.39
CA ASP A 105 8.24 -0.44 -10.16
C ASP A 105 9.72 -0.74 -9.85
N ARG A 106 10.55 0.27 -9.59
CA ARG A 106 11.94 0.06 -9.11
C ARG A 106 11.95 -0.68 -7.78
N MET A 107 11.18 -0.22 -6.79
CA MET A 107 11.06 -0.91 -5.50
C MET A 107 10.46 -2.32 -5.65
N TRP A 108 9.44 -2.45 -6.51
CA TRP A 108 8.78 -3.73 -6.77
C TRP A 108 9.73 -4.76 -7.39
N ASN A 109 10.64 -4.32 -8.27
CA ASN A 109 11.59 -5.20 -8.95
C ASN A 109 12.90 -5.38 -8.16
N ASP A 110 13.15 -4.60 -7.13
CA ASP A 110 14.32 -4.75 -6.26
C ASP A 110 14.17 -5.95 -5.30
N THR A 111 14.81 -7.06 -5.65
CA THR A 111 14.83 -8.30 -4.84
C THR A 111 15.86 -8.28 -3.71
N LYS A 112 16.76 -7.29 -3.69
CA LYS A 112 17.74 -7.12 -2.61
C LYS A 112 17.11 -6.31 -1.47
N GLY A 113 16.42 -5.23 -1.80
CA GLY A 113 15.77 -4.34 -0.85
C GLY A 113 14.38 -4.77 -0.42
N PHE A 114 13.69 -5.67 -1.15
CA PHE A 114 12.32 -6.09 -0.85
C PHE A 114 12.08 -7.59 -1.02
N GLU A 115 11.17 -8.14 -0.22
CA GLU A 115 10.72 -9.54 -0.28
C GLU A 115 9.20 -9.66 -0.33
N SER A 116 8.71 -10.72 -0.96
CA SER A 116 7.29 -11.04 -1.00
C SER A 116 6.79 -11.52 0.36
N ILE A 117 5.55 -11.16 0.70
CA ILE A 117 4.86 -11.71 1.88
C ILE A 117 3.71 -12.62 1.42
N ASP A 118 3.63 -13.82 2.01
CA ASP A 118 2.44 -14.67 1.92
C ASP A 118 1.73 -14.62 3.28
N LYS A 119 0.67 -13.80 3.36
CA LYS A 119 -0.20 -13.71 4.54
C LYS A 119 -1.61 -14.12 4.10
N LYS A 120 -1.82 -15.41 3.88
CA LYS A 120 -3.18 -15.97 3.76
C LYS A 120 -3.85 -15.97 5.12
N ILE A 121 -5.17 -15.78 5.14
CA ILE A 121 -5.98 -16.16 6.30
C ILE A 121 -5.85 -17.69 6.39
N ALA A 122 -5.32 -18.21 7.49
CA ALA A 122 -5.43 -19.64 7.77
C ALA A 122 -6.93 -19.97 7.81
N GLN A 123 -7.36 -20.91 6.97
CA GLN A 123 -8.73 -21.41 6.95
C GLN A 123 -9.09 -22.07 8.27
#